data_AF-A0A7I4XWK8-F1
#
_entry.id   AF-A0A7I4XWK8-F1
#
_cell.length_a   1.000
_cell.length_b   1.000
_cell.length_c   1.000
_cell.angle_alpha   90.00
_cell.angle_beta   90.00
_cell.angle_gamma   90.00
#
_symmetry.space_group_name_H-M   'P 1'
#
loop_
_entity.id
_entity.type
_entity.pdbx_description
1 polymer ?
#
loop_
_entity_poly.entity_id
_entity_poly.type
_entity_poly.pdbx_seq_one_letter_code
_entity_poly.pdbx_strand_id
1 'polypeptide(L)'
;MLEAIDIVLICLGTVLSIFASIAIFLLLILKRRKFQGKSPGSSAKVAAAKEYYLDHPPTISAAAKNGEAPHFVSRSAVTNVPVRVDDNQEAKTKDKRNKETSVIRIEEHSEIRSHEEIHRSSNSIKRSHRPCRIKLSPDLAKAAQAEAVQTEHTLDNFMKDLSRIRSEDDAVLYEEFQILEELDSVRERNCSAAEKERTRNRFVDILPNDSTRVILNGSSDYINASLIDGYRTAGQFIATQGPIGPEEATDGRKKSTVDDFWRMIWEKNVQCIIMLTDCVENMRQRCSKYWPSLGEVQRFGEVEVDMISESEDPICLHREFDIKKNGERRQISQYHFLNWYDAKGPENAAYLLDFIERIWHKQFRKPIVVHCSAGVGRTGVLIALWILLERARQERKVDIFATVDTLRRQRSRMVQTPEQYLTLYEAVSLAIAEDRIR
;
A
#
# COMPACT_ATOMS: atom_id res chain seq x y z
N MET A 1 -24.37 17.20 -63.88
CA MET A 1 -23.51 18.37 -63.57
C MET A 1 -23.87 18.98 -62.22
N LEU A 2 -25.15 19.20 -61.92
CA LEU A 2 -25.61 19.70 -60.60
C LEU A 2 -25.29 18.75 -59.43
N GLU A 3 -25.51 17.43 -59.56
CA GLU A 3 -25.22 16.46 -58.48
C GLU A 3 -23.73 16.35 -58.11
N ALA A 4 -22.83 16.62 -59.06
CA ALA A 4 -21.38 16.59 -58.80
C ALA A 4 -20.91 17.81 -57.99
N ILE A 5 -21.63 18.94 -58.10
CA ILE A 5 -21.32 20.17 -57.37
C ILE A 5 -21.73 20.02 -55.89
N ASP A 6 -22.87 19.36 -55.62
CA ASP A 6 -23.34 19.12 -54.26
C ASP A 6 -22.41 18.21 -53.46
N ILE A 7 -21.87 17.16 -54.09
CA ILE A 7 -20.90 16.26 -53.43
C ILE A 7 -19.60 17.01 -53.10
N VAL A 8 -19.12 17.86 -54.00
CA VAL A 8 -17.90 18.66 -53.78
C VAL A 8 -18.12 19.68 -52.66
N LEU A 9 -19.30 20.31 -52.58
CA LEU A 9 -19.64 21.24 -51.50
C LEU A 9 -19.75 20.56 -50.13
N ILE A 10 -20.31 19.35 -50.07
CA ILE A 10 -20.39 18.54 -48.83
C ILE A 10 -18.98 18.11 -48.38
N CYS A 11 -18.13 17.69 -49.32
CA CYS A 11 -16.73 17.34 -49.01
C CYS A 11 -15.93 18.58 -48.55
N LEU A 12 -16.12 19.75 -49.15
CA LEU A 12 -15.47 20.98 -48.67
C LEU A 12 -15.97 21.39 -47.27
N GLY A 13 -17.27 21.25 -46.99
CA GLY A 13 -17.85 21.56 -45.69
C GLY A 13 -17.31 20.67 -44.57
N THR A 14 -17.17 19.37 -44.83
CA THR A 14 -16.60 18.41 -43.86
C THR A 14 -15.12 18.66 -43.61
N VAL A 15 -14.34 18.96 -44.65
CA VAL A 15 -12.92 19.32 -44.52
C VAL A 15 -12.74 20.62 -43.72
N LEU A 16 -13.54 21.65 -43.99
CA LEU A 16 -13.51 22.90 -43.23
C LEU A 16 -13.88 22.71 -41.76
N SER A 17 -14.84 21.84 -41.44
CA SER A 17 -15.23 21.49 -40.07
C SER A 17 -14.10 20.79 -39.29
N ILE A 18 -13.35 19.91 -39.95
CA ILE A 18 -12.19 19.22 -39.36
C ILE A 18 -11.08 20.23 -39.07
N PHE A 19 -10.77 21.14 -40.01
CA PHE A 19 -9.77 22.18 -39.78
C PHE A 19 -10.16 23.16 -38.66
N ALA A 20 -11.44 23.52 -38.55
CA ALA A 20 -11.94 24.34 -37.45
C ALA A 20 -11.80 23.64 -36.09
N SER A 21 -12.08 22.34 -36.03
CA SER A 21 -11.95 21.54 -34.81
C SER A 21 -10.49 21.41 -34.36
N ILE A 22 -9.56 21.21 -35.30
CA ILE A 22 -8.11 21.17 -35.03
C ILE A 22 -7.61 22.54 -34.56
N ALA A 23 -8.09 23.64 -35.16
CA ALA A 23 -7.71 25.00 -34.75
C ALA A 23 -8.19 25.32 -33.32
N ILE A 24 -9.41 24.93 -32.96
CA ILE A 24 -9.94 25.07 -31.59
C ILE A 24 -9.11 24.26 -30.60
N PHE A 25 -8.75 23.01 -30.95
CA PHE A 25 -7.92 22.15 -30.11
C PHE A 25 -6.52 22.74 -29.89
N LEU A 26 -5.88 23.27 -30.95
CA LEU A 26 -4.58 23.94 -30.84
C LEU A 26 -4.67 25.24 -30.01
N LEU A 27 -5.74 26.01 -30.16
CA LEU A 27 -5.98 27.19 -29.32
C LEU A 27 -6.17 26.82 -27.84
N LEU A 28 -6.84 25.71 -27.54
CA LEU A 28 -6.99 25.19 -26.17
C LEU A 28 -5.64 24.74 -25.59
N ILE A 29 -4.77 24.09 -26.37
CA ILE A 29 -3.41 23.71 -25.96
C ILE A 29 -2.56 24.96 -25.69
N LEU A 30 -2.61 25.96 -26.57
CA LEU A 30 -1.87 27.22 -26.40
C LEU A 30 -2.38 28.02 -25.19
N LYS A 31 -3.70 27.99 -24.92
CA LYS A 31 -4.32 28.61 -23.74
C LYS A 31 -3.90 27.88 -22.44
N ARG A 32 -3.78 26.54 -22.47
CA ARG A 32 -3.23 25.73 -21.36
C ARG A 32 -1.75 26.07 -21.08
N ARG A 33 -0.93 26.23 -22.13
CA ARG A 33 0.49 26.61 -21.98
C ARG A 33 0.68 28.04 -21.45
N LYS A 34 -0.18 28.99 -21.83
CA LYS A 34 -0.14 30.37 -21.29
C LYS A 34 -0.52 30.45 -19.80
N PHE A 35 -1.32 29.52 -19.29
CA PHE A 35 -1.68 29.45 -17.86
C PHE A 35 -0.62 28.76 -16.98
N GLN A 36 0.29 27.97 -17.55
CA GLN A 36 1.40 27.34 -16.82
C GLN A 36 2.63 28.26 -16.66
N GLY A 37 2.66 29.44 -17.29
CA GLY A 37 3.83 30.32 -17.34
C GLY A 37 3.97 31.36 -16.21
N LYS A 38 3.10 31.37 -15.20
CA LYS A 38 3.22 32.28 -14.03
C LYS A 38 2.77 31.59 -12.75
N SER A 39 3.70 30.97 -12.03
CA SER A 39 3.47 30.47 -10.67
C SER A 39 3.91 31.50 -9.62
N PRO A 40 3.01 31.98 -8.75
CA PRO A 40 3.37 32.41 -7.41
C PRO A 40 3.77 31.17 -6.58
N GLY A 41 4.72 31.33 -5.65
CA GLY A 41 5.36 30.24 -4.89
C GLY A 41 4.42 29.29 -4.16
N SER A 42 4.84 28.03 -4.02
CA SER A 42 4.09 26.89 -3.48
C SER A 42 3.47 27.13 -2.09
N SER A 43 4.05 28.02 -1.28
CA SER A 43 3.56 28.34 0.06
C SER A 43 2.16 28.97 0.09
N ALA A 44 1.78 29.75 -0.93
CA ALA A 44 0.50 30.46 -0.96
C ALA A 44 -0.70 29.57 -1.31
N LYS A 45 -0.49 28.47 -2.05
CA LYS A 45 -1.55 27.53 -2.43
C LYS A 45 -1.92 26.57 -1.30
N VAL A 46 -0.94 26.19 -0.48
CA VAL A 46 -1.15 25.33 0.70
C VAL A 46 -1.92 26.09 1.79
N ALA A 47 -1.65 27.39 1.97
CA ALA A 47 -2.40 28.23 2.90
C ALA A 47 -3.87 28.43 2.49
N ALA A 48 -4.14 28.70 1.21
CA ALA A 48 -5.50 28.92 0.70
C ALA A 48 -6.39 27.66 0.72
N ALA A 49 -5.80 26.48 0.49
CA ALA A 49 -6.51 25.22 0.67
C ALA A 49 -6.85 24.98 2.16
N LYS A 50 -5.91 25.29 3.06
CA LYS A 50 -6.08 25.12 4.52
C LYS A 50 -7.15 26.07 5.11
N GLU A 51 -7.26 27.31 4.61
CA GLU A 51 -8.29 28.28 5.05
C GLU A 51 -9.71 27.90 4.59
N TYR A 52 -9.87 27.38 3.36
CA TYR A 52 -11.20 26.99 2.84
C TYR A 52 -11.92 25.95 3.71
N TYR A 53 -11.16 25.03 4.34
CA TYR A 53 -11.70 23.92 5.14
C TYR A 53 -12.01 24.26 6.60
N LEU A 54 -11.50 25.38 7.13
CA LEU A 54 -11.88 25.85 8.47
C LEU A 54 -13.25 26.55 8.47
N ASP A 55 -13.64 27.15 7.34
CA ASP A 55 -14.88 27.93 7.22
C ASP A 55 -16.10 27.13 6.71
N HIS A 56 -15.92 25.88 6.25
CA HIS A 56 -17.00 25.07 5.64
C HIS A 56 -17.06 23.63 6.18
N PRO A 57 -17.42 23.40 7.46
CA PRO A 57 -17.68 22.06 7.96
C PRO A 57 -18.88 21.43 7.23
N PRO A 58 -18.82 20.15 6.81
CA PRO A 58 -19.92 19.51 6.12
C PRO A 58 -21.15 19.37 7.03
N THR A 59 -22.27 19.91 6.55
CA THR A 59 -23.57 19.90 7.23
C THR A 59 -24.09 18.47 7.38
N ILE A 60 -24.14 17.96 8.60
CA ILE A 60 -24.85 16.73 8.93
C ILE A 60 -26.35 17.03 8.81
N SER A 61 -27.01 16.46 7.81
CA SER A 61 -28.48 16.44 7.76
C SER A 61 -29.01 15.58 8.91
N ALA A 62 -29.59 16.26 9.90
CA ALA A 62 -30.21 15.65 11.06
C ALA A 62 -31.53 14.97 10.68
N ALA A 63 -31.58 13.64 10.79
CA ALA A 63 -32.83 12.88 10.78
C ALA A 63 -32.75 11.72 11.79
N ALA A 64 -32.94 12.03 13.07
CA ALA A 64 -33.51 11.11 14.06
C ALA A 64 -33.95 11.91 15.30
N LYS A 65 -35.25 12.25 15.34
CA LYS A 65 -35.95 12.64 16.56
C LYS A 65 -36.24 11.37 17.37
N ASN A 66 -36.29 11.56 18.69
CA ASN A 66 -36.65 10.60 19.77
C ASN A 66 -35.44 9.74 20.16
N GLY A 67 -34.85 9.85 21.34
CA GLY A 67 -35.42 10.12 22.66
C GLY A 67 -35.08 8.92 23.54
N GLU A 68 -34.40 9.17 24.65
CA GLU A 68 -33.96 8.22 25.70
C GLU A 68 -32.57 7.59 25.55
N ALA A 69 -31.65 8.06 26.41
CA ALA A 69 -30.36 7.44 26.68
C ALA A 69 -30.50 6.49 27.88
N PRO A 70 -30.05 5.22 27.81
CA PRO A 70 -29.88 4.43 29.01
C PRO A 70 -28.45 4.59 29.55
N HIS A 71 -28.36 5.11 30.78
CA HIS A 71 -27.23 4.87 31.67
C HIS A 71 -27.06 3.37 31.89
N PHE A 72 -25.83 2.84 31.75
CA PHE A 72 -25.49 1.59 32.43
C PHE A 72 -24.07 1.56 32.99
N VAL A 73 -24.03 0.97 34.18
CA VAL A 73 -23.00 0.96 35.21
C VAL A 73 -21.82 0.08 34.81
N SER A 74 -20.60 0.58 35.05
CA SER A 74 -19.37 -0.20 35.06
C SER A 74 -19.38 -1.19 36.24
N ARG A 75 -19.37 -2.49 35.94
CA ARG A 75 -18.98 -3.54 36.88
C ARG A 75 -17.89 -4.41 36.26
N SER A 76 -16.73 -4.35 36.88
CA SER A 76 -15.61 -5.26 36.74
C SER A 76 -15.98 -6.64 37.28
N ALA A 77 -15.76 -7.69 36.48
CA ALA A 77 -15.82 -9.08 36.93
C ALA A 77 -14.48 -9.76 36.62
N VAL A 78 -13.76 -10.03 37.69
CA VAL A 78 -12.63 -10.97 37.77
C VAL A 78 -13.23 -12.37 37.77
N THR A 79 -12.72 -13.27 36.92
CA THR A 79 -13.00 -14.71 37.03
C THR A 79 -11.72 -15.50 37.01
N ASN A 80 -11.39 -16.05 38.18
CA ASN A 80 -10.44 -17.14 38.37
C ASN A 80 -11.01 -18.44 37.77
N VAL A 81 -10.16 -19.23 37.09
CA VAL A 81 -10.48 -20.61 36.69
C VAL A 81 -9.51 -21.56 37.39
N PRO A 82 -9.99 -22.63 38.05
CA PRO A 82 -9.13 -23.57 38.78
C PRO A 82 -8.60 -24.69 37.87
N VAL A 83 -7.34 -25.06 38.09
CA VAL A 83 -6.69 -26.24 37.51
C VAL A 83 -7.10 -27.48 38.31
N ARG A 84 -7.57 -28.52 37.62
CA ARG A 84 -7.78 -29.86 38.18
C ARG A 84 -6.66 -30.78 37.70
N VAL A 85 -5.93 -31.34 38.64
CA VAL A 85 -5.00 -32.46 38.50
C VAL A 85 -5.80 -33.72 38.82
N ASP A 86 -5.61 -34.79 38.05
CA ASP A 86 -5.80 -36.15 38.55
C ASP A 86 -4.81 -37.10 37.86
N ASP A 87 -4.14 -37.88 38.71
CA ASP A 87 -3.09 -38.87 38.48
C ASP A 87 -3.66 -40.29 38.21
N ASN A 88 -2.75 -41.17 37.76
CA ASN A 88 -2.74 -42.65 37.90
C ASN A 88 -3.63 -43.47 36.92
N GLN A 89 -3.23 -44.64 36.39
CA GLN A 89 -2.09 -45.53 36.66
C GLN A 89 -1.95 -46.59 35.53
N GLU A 90 -0.69 -46.96 35.24
CA GLU A 90 -0.10 -48.29 34.91
C GLU A 90 -0.82 -49.38 34.09
N ALA A 91 -0.15 -49.92 33.05
CA ALA A 91 0.59 -51.22 33.10
C ALA A 91 1.11 -51.74 31.72
N LYS A 92 2.45 -51.80 31.57
CA LYS A 92 3.34 -52.96 31.21
C LYS A 92 2.93 -53.84 29.99
N THR A 93 3.82 -54.10 29.00
CA THR A 93 4.97 -55.04 29.09
C THR A 93 6.04 -54.88 27.98
N LYS A 94 7.34 -54.91 28.39
CA LYS A 94 8.60 -55.55 27.87
C LYS A 94 8.77 -55.82 26.34
N ASP A 95 9.93 -55.61 25.70
CA ASP A 95 11.25 -56.19 26.03
C ASP A 95 12.48 -55.49 25.35
N LYS A 96 13.56 -55.34 26.14
CA LYS A 96 15.04 -55.42 25.94
C LYS A 96 15.89 -54.69 24.84
N ARG A 97 16.94 -54.03 25.42
CA ARG A 97 18.40 -53.92 25.08
C ARG A 97 18.77 -53.15 23.80
N ASN A 98 19.71 -52.19 23.81
CA ASN A 98 21.06 -52.23 24.37
C ASN A 98 21.58 -50.84 24.82
N LYS A 99 22.55 -50.87 25.75
CA LYS A 99 23.25 -49.75 26.40
C LYS A 99 24.33 -49.13 25.50
N GLU A 100 24.61 -47.83 25.70
CA GLU A 100 25.96 -47.33 26.01
C GLU A 100 25.91 -45.88 26.54
N THR A 101 26.78 -45.58 27.51
CA THR A 101 26.83 -44.34 28.31
C THR A 101 28.30 -44.01 28.61
N SER A 102 28.70 -42.75 28.47
CA SER A 102 29.87 -42.07 29.10
C SER A 102 29.80 -40.60 28.60
N VAL A 103 29.70 -39.49 29.34
CA VAL A 103 30.25 -38.89 30.57
C VAL A 103 31.73 -38.44 30.48
N ILE A 104 31.93 -37.14 30.77
CA ILE A 104 33.14 -36.37 31.20
C ILE A 104 34.01 -35.84 30.03
N ARG A 105 34.38 -34.54 29.90
CA ARG A 105 35.18 -33.68 30.81
C ARG A 105 35.16 -32.20 30.36
N ILE A 106 35.15 -31.27 31.33
CA ILE A 106 35.45 -29.84 31.15
C ILE A 106 36.90 -29.64 31.61
N GLU A 107 37.72 -28.97 30.80
CA GLU A 107 39.03 -28.43 31.22
C GLU A 107 39.12 -26.95 30.85
N GLU A 108 39.25 -26.11 31.88
CA GLU A 108 39.82 -24.77 31.80
C GLU A 108 41.33 -24.88 31.59
N HIS A 109 41.90 -24.05 30.71
CA HIS A 109 43.31 -23.70 30.78
C HIS A 109 43.51 -22.21 30.51
N SER A 110 43.97 -21.56 31.57
CA SER A 110 44.64 -20.26 31.62
C SER A 110 45.95 -20.27 30.83
N GLU A 111 46.32 -19.14 30.21
CA GLU A 111 47.73 -18.73 30.16
C GLU A 111 47.87 -17.21 29.94
N ILE A 112 48.50 -16.58 30.93
CA ILE A 112 49.02 -15.21 30.92
C ILE A 112 50.47 -15.30 30.42
N ARG A 113 50.86 -14.48 29.43
CA ARG A 113 52.25 -14.00 29.31
C ARG A 113 52.33 -12.55 28.85
N SER A 114 53.09 -11.82 29.63
CA SER A 114 53.57 -10.44 29.53
C SER A 114 54.63 -10.24 28.44
N HIS A 115 54.72 -9.03 27.87
CA HIS A 115 55.91 -8.16 27.98
C HIS A 115 55.71 -6.80 27.30
N GLU A 116 56.27 -5.79 27.96
CA GLU A 116 56.25 -4.35 27.69
C GLU A 116 57.16 -3.87 26.54
N GLU A 117 56.73 -2.70 26.00
CA GLU A 117 57.49 -1.55 25.50
C GLU A 117 58.53 -1.68 24.35
N ILE A 118 58.38 -0.80 23.33
CA ILE A 118 59.42 0.15 22.88
C ILE A 118 58.75 1.33 22.11
N HIS A 119 59.37 2.50 22.30
CA HIS A 119 59.01 3.89 22.07
C HIS A 119 58.53 4.42 20.69
N ARG A 120 57.65 5.44 20.82
CA ARG A 120 57.58 6.77 20.16
C ARG A 120 57.80 6.89 18.65
N SER A 121 56.77 7.39 17.96
CA SER A 121 56.89 8.64 17.17
C SER A 121 55.51 9.25 16.91
N SER A 122 55.39 10.52 17.27
CA SER A 122 54.25 11.39 17.04
C SER A 122 54.05 11.65 15.55
N ASN A 123 52.82 11.53 15.05
CA ASN A 123 52.32 12.49 14.06
C ASN A 123 50.79 12.49 14.01
N SER A 124 50.26 13.69 14.23
CA SER A 124 48.87 14.09 14.10
C SER A 124 48.36 13.92 12.68
N ILE A 125 47.41 13.01 12.46
CA ILE A 125 46.49 13.10 11.32
C ILE A 125 45.07 12.86 11.83
N LYS A 126 44.24 13.85 11.52
CA LYS A 126 42.82 14.01 11.81
C LYS A 126 42.06 12.68 11.69
N ARG A 127 41.31 12.30 12.73
CA ARG A 127 40.27 11.27 12.65
C ARG A 127 39.23 11.73 11.62
N SER A 128 39.32 11.19 10.41
CA SER A 128 38.28 11.32 9.41
C SER A 128 36.99 10.69 9.97
N HIS A 129 35.90 11.47 9.94
CA HIS A 129 34.56 10.94 10.13
C HIS A 129 34.35 9.82 9.12
N ARG A 130 34.18 8.58 9.60
CA ARG A 130 33.81 7.46 8.74
C ARG A 130 32.37 7.71 8.23
N PRO A 131 32.09 7.45 6.94
CA PRO A 131 30.72 7.46 6.43
C PRO A 131 29.91 6.39 7.18
N CYS A 132 28.59 6.58 7.32
CA CYS A 132 27.70 5.51 7.77
C CYS A 132 27.85 4.37 6.77
N ARG A 133 28.44 3.27 7.22
CA ARG A 133 28.80 2.12 6.39
C ARG A 133 27.60 1.20 6.29
N ILE A 134 26.99 1.12 5.11
CA ILE A 134 26.35 -0.12 4.67
C ILE A 134 27.50 -1.09 4.39
N LYS A 135 27.53 -2.24 5.06
CA LYS A 135 28.45 -3.33 4.74
C LYS A 135 27.63 -4.56 4.33
N LEU A 136 27.79 -4.97 3.08
CA LEU A 136 27.54 -6.34 2.62
C LEU A 136 28.87 -7.12 2.72
N SER A 137 28.84 -8.42 3.02
CA SER A 137 30.06 -9.23 3.22
C SER A 137 30.45 -10.04 1.94
N PRO A 138 31.42 -10.96 1.86
CA PRO A 138 32.38 -10.90 0.73
C PRO A 138 32.03 -11.56 -0.63
N ASP A 139 30.98 -12.35 -0.79
CA ASP A 139 30.53 -12.88 -2.13
C ASP A 139 29.03 -12.56 -2.48
N LEU A 140 28.28 -11.98 -1.54
CA LEU A 140 27.10 -11.05 -1.49
C LEU A 140 26.88 -10.85 0.03
N ALA A 141 27.21 -11.92 0.76
CA ALA A 141 27.82 -11.89 2.06
C ALA A 141 28.74 -13.11 2.40
N LYS A 142 28.65 -14.32 1.84
CA LYS A 142 29.03 -14.75 0.48
C LYS A 142 27.87 -14.88 -0.52
N ALA A 143 26.64 -14.74 -0.04
CA ALA A 143 25.47 -14.55 -0.88
C ALA A 143 24.22 -14.01 -0.13
N ALA A 144 24.13 -14.14 1.21
CA ALA A 144 23.04 -13.58 2.03
C ALA A 144 23.23 -13.83 3.55
N GLN A 145 24.32 -13.35 4.14
CA GLN A 145 24.49 -13.23 5.60
C GLN A 145 24.67 -11.73 5.95
N ALA A 146 23.57 -10.98 5.86
CA ALA A 146 23.58 -9.53 6.04
C ALA A 146 24.01 -9.15 7.47
N GLU A 147 25.19 -8.53 7.61
CA GLU A 147 25.41 -7.56 8.68
C GLU A 147 24.23 -6.57 8.64
N ALA A 148 23.61 -6.29 9.80
CA ALA A 148 22.42 -5.47 9.89
C ALA A 148 22.60 -4.18 9.07
N VAL A 149 21.89 -4.08 7.94
CA VAL A 149 21.75 -2.80 7.25
C VAL A 149 21.05 -1.91 8.27
N GLN A 150 21.77 -0.93 8.82
CA GLN A 150 21.16 0.04 9.72
C GLN A 150 20.32 0.98 8.85
N THR A 151 19.08 0.58 8.57
CA THR A 151 18.09 1.32 7.77
C THR A 151 17.12 2.12 8.64
N GLU A 152 17.15 1.88 9.95
CA GLU A 152 16.35 2.64 10.90
C GLU A 152 17.01 3.98 11.20
N HIS A 153 16.22 5.05 11.06
CA HIS A 153 16.58 6.41 11.38
C HIS A 153 15.66 6.94 12.48
N THR A 154 16.22 7.66 13.45
CA THR A 154 15.43 8.54 14.32
C THR A 154 14.93 9.72 13.50
N LEU A 155 13.72 10.22 13.79
CA LEU A 155 13.13 11.33 13.02
C LEU A 155 14.00 12.59 13.04
N ASP A 156 14.68 12.87 14.16
CA ASP A 156 15.57 14.02 14.31
C ASP A 156 16.81 13.96 13.39
N ASN A 157 17.28 12.74 13.08
CA ASN A 157 18.45 12.53 12.24
C ASN A 157 18.09 12.20 10.78
N PHE A 158 16.83 11.87 10.47
CA PHE A 158 16.42 11.39 9.15
C PHE A 158 16.85 12.32 8.02
N MET A 159 16.58 13.63 8.12
CA MET A 159 16.94 14.59 7.08
C MET A 159 18.46 14.70 6.89
N LYS A 160 19.21 14.64 8.00
CA LYS A 160 20.68 14.67 7.97
C LYS A 160 21.24 13.39 7.33
N ASP A 161 20.72 12.24 7.72
CA ASP A 161 21.11 10.95 7.16
C ASP A 161 20.78 10.88 5.67
N LEU A 162 19.58 11.28 5.27
CA LEU A 162 19.16 11.31 3.87
C LEU A 162 20.06 12.22 3.03
N SER A 163 20.43 13.41 3.54
CA SER A 163 21.36 14.31 2.83
C SER A 163 22.75 13.68 2.61
N ARG A 164 23.19 12.84 3.55
CA ARG A 164 24.46 12.12 3.46
C ARG A 164 24.35 10.92 2.53
N ILE A 165 23.20 10.24 2.52
CA ILE A 165 22.91 9.13 1.60
C ILE A 165 22.84 9.65 0.16
N ARG A 166 22.27 10.84 -0.05
CA ARG A 166 22.12 11.51 -1.34
C ARG A 166 23.30 12.40 -1.75
N SER A 167 24.51 12.18 -1.24
CA SER A 167 25.59 13.18 -1.32
C SER A 167 25.97 13.63 -2.74
N GLU A 168 25.64 12.84 -3.77
CA GLU A 168 25.84 13.17 -5.19
C GLU A 168 24.60 12.85 -6.05
N ASP A 169 23.95 11.70 -5.80
CA ASP A 169 22.74 11.24 -6.48
C ASP A 169 21.92 10.28 -5.58
N ASP A 170 20.94 9.59 -6.14
CA ASP A 170 20.12 8.58 -5.44
C ASP A 170 20.72 7.15 -5.50
N ALA A 171 21.97 6.95 -5.94
CA ALA A 171 22.54 5.62 -6.23
C ALA A 171 22.45 4.63 -5.05
N VAL A 172 22.74 5.10 -3.83
CA VAL A 172 22.64 4.27 -2.61
C VAL A 172 21.21 3.78 -2.38
N LEU A 173 20.20 4.59 -2.71
CA LEU A 173 18.78 4.22 -2.57
C LEU A 173 18.35 3.23 -3.66
N TYR A 174 18.92 3.35 -4.87
CA TYR A 174 18.74 2.34 -5.92
C TYR A 174 19.38 1.00 -5.54
N GLU A 175 20.59 0.99 -4.97
CA GLU A 175 21.25 -0.21 -4.44
C GLU A 175 20.42 -0.84 -3.30
N GLU A 176 19.91 -0.04 -2.38
CA GLU A 176 19.02 -0.49 -1.31
C GLU A 176 17.75 -1.17 -1.87
N PHE A 177 17.14 -0.58 -2.91
CA PHE A 177 16.01 -1.21 -3.59
C PHE A 177 16.38 -2.52 -4.30
N GLN A 178 17.56 -2.60 -4.92
CA GLN A 178 18.04 -3.82 -5.57
C GLN A 178 18.17 -4.97 -4.55
N ILE A 179 18.61 -4.69 -3.32
CA ILE A 179 18.63 -5.70 -2.25
C ILE A 179 17.21 -6.23 -1.99
N LEU A 180 16.18 -5.37 -1.96
CA LEU A 180 14.79 -5.82 -1.81
C LEU A 180 14.35 -6.72 -2.97
N GLU A 181 14.80 -6.45 -4.20
CA GLU A 181 14.51 -7.30 -5.37
C GLU A 181 15.18 -8.67 -5.26
N GLU A 182 16.44 -8.71 -4.86
CA GLU A 182 17.18 -9.96 -4.63
C GLU A 182 16.51 -10.79 -3.53
N LEU A 183 16.17 -10.17 -2.40
CA LEU A 183 15.44 -10.82 -1.31
C LEU A 183 14.07 -11.35 -1.75
N ASP A 184 13.33 -10.61 -2.58
CA ASP A 184 12.03 -11.05 -3.11
C ASP A 184 12.16 -12.12 -4.20
N SER A 185 13.31 -12.20 -4.88
CA SER A 185 13.62 -13.20 -5.91
C SER A 185 13.81 -14.61 -5.34
N VAL A 186 14.42 -14.71 -4.16
CA VAL A 186 14.70 -15.98 -3.49
C VAL A 186 13.57 -16.44 -2.56
N ARG A 187 12.54 -15.62 -2.37
CA ARG A 187 11.34 -15.99 -1.60
C ARG A 187 10.48 -16.97 -2.37
N GLU A 188 9.98 -17.97 -1.66
CA GLU A 188 8.99 -18.89 -2.20
C GLU A 188 7.68 -18.15 -2.50
N ARG A 189 7.24 -18.17 -3.76
CA ARG A 189 6.02 -17.50 -4.24
C ARG A 189 4.99 -18.54 -4.65
N ASN A 190 4.50 -19.28 -3.68
CA ASN A 190 3.57 -20.36 -3.93
C ASN A 190 2.17 -19.99 -3.46
N CYS A 191 1.21 -20.15 -4.37
CA CYS A 191 -0.21 -20.04 -4.05
C CYS A 191 -1.00 -21.04 -4.86
N SER A 192 -1.25 -22.18 -4.24
CA SER A 192 -1.94 -23.31 -4.86
C SER A 192 -3.33 -22.95 -5.38
N ALA A 193 -4.05 -22.07 -4.66
CA ALA A 193 -5.36 -21.57 -5.09
C ALA A 193 -5.24 -20.68 -6.34
N ALA A 194 -4.25 -19.78 -6.36
CA ALA A 194 -4.01 -18.90 -7.51
C ALA A 194 -3.60 -19.66 -8.78
N GLU A 195 -2.82 -20.73 -8.61
CA GLU A 195 -2.42 -21.61 -9.70
C GLU A 195 -3.57 -22.45 -10.26
N LYS A 196 -4.56 -22.81 -9.43
CA LYS A 196 -5.79 -23.49 -9.88
C LYS A 196 -6.75 -22.51 -10.57
N GLU A 197 -6.81 -21.28 -10.10
CA GLU A 197 -7.75 -20.24 -10.55
C GLU A 197 -7.07 -19.19 -11.46
N ARG A 198 -6.17 -19.62 -12.35
CA ARG A 198 -5.32 -18.72 -13.18
C ARG A 198 -6.10 -17.66 -13.94
N THR A 199 -7.31 -17.99 -14.40
CA THR A 199 -8.19 -17.09 -15.16
C THR A 199 -8.73 -15.92 -14.32
N ARG A 200 -8.64 -15.98 -12.99
CA ARG A 200 -9.02 -14.90 -12.07
C ARG A 200 -7.84 -13.98 -11.72
N ASN A 201 -6.63 -14.27 -12.22
CA ASN A 201 -5.45 -13.43 -12.03
C ASN A 201 -5.32 -12.42 -13.17
N ARG A 202 -5.18 -11.14 -12.82
CA ARG A 202 -4.97 -10.10 -13.82
C ARG A 202 -3.60 -10.23 -14.49
N PHE A 203 -2.60 -10.63 -13.71
CA PHE A 203 -1.23 -10.87 -14.12
C PHE A 203 -0.77 -12.25 -13.63
N VAL A 204 -0.06 -12.97 -14.49
CA VAL A 204 0.37 -14.35 -14.22
C VAL A 204 1.46 -14.45 -13.15
N ASP A 205 2.20 -13.37 -12.95
CA ASP A 205 3.38 -13.28 -12.08
C ASP A 205 3.12 -12.44 -10.81
N ILE A 206 1.89 -11.96 -10.61
CA ILE A 206 1.46 -11.24 -9.40
C ILE A 206 0.40 -12.07 -8.68
N LEU A 207 0.85 -12.94 -7.78
CA LEU A 207 0.01 -13.86 -7.03
C LEU A 207 0.07 -13.53 -5.54
N PRO A 208 -1.03 -13.70 -4.79
CA PRO A 208 -0.99 -13.61 -3.32
C PRO A 208 -0.18 -14.79 -2.76
N ASN A 209 0.31 -14.69 -1.53
CA ASN A 209 0.95 -15.83 -0.85
C ASN A 209 -0.12 -16.72 -0.20
N ASP A 210 0.07 -18.05 -0.16
CA ASP A 210 -0.92 -18.96 0.47
C ASP A 210 -1.15 -18.63 1.96
N SER A 211 -0.13 -18.17 2.68
CA SER A 211 -0.22 -17.85 4.12
C SER A 211 -1.01 -16.59 4.45
N THR A 212 -1.17 -15.67 3.49
CA THR A 212 -1.80 -14.36 3.70
C THR A 212 -2.98 -14.10 2.77
N ARG A 213 -3.26 -14.99 1.81
CA ARG A 213 -4.35 -14.78 0.86
C ARG A 213 -5.68 -14.63 1.56
N VAL A 214 -6.56 -13.82 0.96
CA VAL A 214 -7.95 -13.73 1.39
C VAL A 214 -8.69 -14.98 0.91
N ILE A 215 -9.37 -15.65 1.85
CA ILE A 215 -10.19 -16.84 1.58
C ILE A 215 -11.67 -16.41 1.55
N LEU A 216 -12.37 -16.75 0.47
CA LEU A 216 -13.81 -16.51 0.30
C LEU A 216 -14.64 -17.75 0.62
N ASN A 217 -15.90 -17.55 1.01
CA ASN A 217 -16.85 -18.65 1.20
C ASN A 217 -17.59 -18.97 -0.11
N GLY A 218 -17.79 -20.25 -0.45
CA GLY A 218 -18.63 -20.67 -1.58
C GLY A 218 -17.96 -21.68 -2.50
N SER A 219 -18.33 -21.65 -3.79
CA SER A 219 -17.88 -22.63 -4.79
C SER A 219 -16.39 -22.50 -5.15
N SER A 220 -15.85 -21.29 -5.07
CA SER A 220 -14.42 -21.00 -5.15
C SER A 220 -14.05 -20.08 -4.00
N ASP A 221 -12.98 -20.46 -3.30
CA ASP A 221 -12.44 -19.75 -2.14
C ASP A 221 -11.39 -18.68 -2.54
N TYR A 222 -11.15 -18.54 -3.84
CA TYR A 222 -10.06 -17.74 -4.37
C TYR A 222 -10.48 -16.33 -4.78
N ILE A 223 -9.67 -15.37 -4.35
CA ILE A 223 -9.55 -14.03 -4.92
C ILE A 223 -8.08 -13.60 -4.83
N ASN A 224 -7.59 -12.85 -5.82
CA ASN A 224 -6.21 -12.35 -5.80
C ASN A 224 -6.09 -11.14 -4.85
N ALA A 225 -6.05 -11.44 -3.56
CA ALA A 225 -5.91 -10.47 -2.48
C ALA A 225 -5.13 -11.07 -1.31
N SER A 226 -4.45 -10.22 -0.55
CA SER A 226 -3.67 -10.58 0.63
C SER A 226 -4.08 -9.72 1.82
N LEU A 227 -4.22 -10.33 3.00
CA LEU A 227 -4.25 -9.63 4.27
C LEU A 227 -2.86 -9.03 4.52
N ILE A 228 -2.83 -7.75 4.89
CA ILE A 228 -1.61 -7.01 5.18
C ILE A 228 -1.75 -6.36 6.54
N ASP A 229 -0.80 -6.64 7.41
CA ASP A 229 -0.67 -6.01 8.72
C ASP A 229 -0.33 -4.52 8.55
N GLY A 230 -0.95 -3.69 9.36
CA GLY A 230 -0.48 -2.32 9.57
C GLY A 230 0.49 -2.25 10.75
N TYR A 231 0.77 -1.05 11.26
CA TYR A 231 1.85 -0.89 12.23
C TYR A 231 1.56 -1.57 13.58
N ARG A 232 0.32 -1.45 14.09
CA ARG A 232 -0.11 -2.12 15.34
C ARG A 232 -1.35 -3.00 15.20
N THR A 233 -1.86 -3.13 13.98
CA THR A 233 -3.13 -3.81 13.72
C THR A 233 -2.88 -4.91 12.70
N ALA A 234 -2.96 -6.17 13.15
CA ALA A 234 -2.88 -7.31 12.24
C ALA A 234 -4.07 -7.29 11.27
N GLY A 235 -3.81 -7.56 9.99
CA GLY A 235 -4.82 -7.53 8.92
C GLY A 235 -5.53 -6.18 8.77
N GLN A 236 -4.87 -5.07 9.08
CA GLN A 236 -5.43 -3.71 8.92
C GLN A 236 -5.83 -3.41 7.47
N PHE A 237 -5.13 -4.01 6.50
CA PHE A 237 -5.37 -3.80 5.09
C PHE A 237 -5.66 -5.11 4.36
N ILE A 238 -6.36 -4.98 3.24
CA ILE A 238 -6.45 -6.02 2.21
C ILE A 238 -5.89 -5.44 0.91
N ALA A 239 -4.72 -5.91 0.49
CA ALA A 239 -4.12 -5.53 -0.79
C ALA A 239 -4.63 -6.46 -1.90
N THR A 240 -5.31 -5.93 -2.91
CA THR A 240 -5.92 -6.73 -3.99
C THR A 240 -5.61 -6.17 -5.37
N GLN A 241 -5.69 -7.02 -6.40
CA GLN A 241 -5.70 -6.54 -7.78
C GLN A 241 -6.97 -5.71 -8.07
N GLY A 242 -6.90 -4.83 -9.06
CA GLY A 242 -8.09 -4.18 -9.62
C GLY A 242 -9.01 -5.23 -10.25
N PRO A 243 -10.33 -5.24 -9.94
CA PRO A 243 -11.25 -6.24 -10.45
C PRO A 243 -11.19 -6.40 -11.96
N ILE A 244 -11.22 -7.64 -12.45
CA ILE A 244 -11.30 -7.96 -13.87
C ILE A 244 -12.76 -7.90 -14.27
N GLY A 245 -13.08 -7.09 -15.28
CA GLY A 245 -14.43 -6.94 -15.80
C GLY A 245 -14.67 -7.68 -17.11
N PRO A 246 -15.90 -7.59 -17.64
CA PRO A 246 -16.27 -8.15 -18.94
C PRO A 246 -15.34 -7.68 -20.07
N GLU A 247 -14.89 -6.44 -20.04
CA GLU A 247 -14.01 -5.85 -21.05
C GLU A 247 -12.66 -6.56 -21.21
N GLU A 248 -12.17 -7.23 -20.16
CA GLU A 248 -10.95 -8.03 -20.19
C GLU A 248 -11.21 -9.54 -20.27
N ALA A 249 -12.45 -9.97 -20.04
CA ALA A 249 -12.85 -11.37 -20.08
C ALA A 249 -13.40 -11.79 -21.46
N THR A 250 -13.36 -10.90 -22.46
CA THR A 250 -14.02 -11.06 -23.77
C THR A 250 -13.54 -12.26 -24.59
N ASP A 251 -12.27 -12.67 -24.45
CA ASP A 251 -11.67 -13.78 -25.20
C ASP A 251 -11.67 -15.12 -24.43
N GLY A 252 -12.28 -15.16 -23.25
CA GLY A 252 -12.35 -16.34 -22.40
C GLY A 252 -11.05 -16.72 -21.68
N ARG A 253 -9.94 -15.98 -21.88
CA ARG A 253 -8.67 -16.22 -21.16
C ARG A 253 -8.72 -15.78 -19.71
N LYS A 254 -9.60 -14.81 -19.41
CA LYS A 254 -9.86 -14.31 -18.05
C LYS A 254 -11.32 -14.50 -17.69
N LYS A 255 -11.59 -14.62 -16.39
CA LYS A 255 -12.93 -14.58 -15.80
C LYS A 255 -13.12 -13.25 -15.09
N SER A 256 -14.33 -12.71 -15.16
CA SER A 256 -14.71 -11.55 -14.36
C SER A 256 -14.57 -11.89 -12.88
N THR A 257 -14.04 -10.94 -12.10
CA THR A 257 -13.85 -11.05 -10.64
C THR A 257 -14.58 -9.93 -9.90
N VAL A 258 -15.49 -9.21 -10.56
CA VAL A 258 -16.24 -8.11 -9.94
C VAL A 258 -17.16 -8.62 -8.82
N ASP A 259 -17.85 -9.75 -9.06
CA ASP A 259 -18.70 -10.38 -8.04
C ASP A 259 -17.88 -10.91 -6.87
N ASP A 260 -16.71 -11.49 -7.15
CA ASP A 260 -15.78 -11.95 -6.11
C ASP A 260 -15.27 -10.80 -5.25
N PHE A 261 -15.02 -9.64 -5.86
CA PHE A 261 -14.59 -8.43 -5.16
C PHE A 261 -15.66 -7.97 -4.18
N TRP A 262 -16.92 -7.80 -4.60
CA TRP A 262 -18.00 -7.41 -3.69
C TRP A 262 -18.33 -8.47 -2.64
N ARG A 263 -18.20 -9.75 -2.99
CA ARG A 263 -18.26 -10.85 -2.01
C ARG A 263 -17.18 -10.70 -0.94
N MET A 264 -15.93 -10.37 -1.32
CA MET A 264 -14.85 -10.08 -0.38
C MET A 264 -15.17 -8.88 0.52
N ILE A 265 -15.63 -7.76 -0.06
CA ILE A 265 -16.04 -6.55 0.70
C ILE A 265 -17.05 -6.92 1.78
N TRP A 266 -18.07 -7.70 1.41
CA TRP A 266 -19.09 -8.16 2.34
C TRP A 266 -18.55 -9.12 3.41
N GLU A 267 -17.85 -10.19 3.01
CA GLU A 267 -17.38 -11.23 3.94
C GLU A 267 -16.33 -10.73 4.92
N LYS A 268 -15.49 -9.78 4.50
CA LYS A 268 -14.45 -9.20 5.37
C LYS A 268 -14.92 -7.96 6.12
N ASN A 269 -16.22 -7.63 6.03
CA ASN A 269 -16.85 -6.52 6.72
C ASN A 269 -16.10 -5.20 6.48
N VAL A 270 -15.68 -4.98 5.25
CA VAL A 270 -14.92 -3.78 4.84
C VAL A 270 -15.80 -2.55 4.94
N GLN A 271 -15.22 -1.42 5.33
CA GLN A 271 -15.91 -0.12 5.38
C GLN A 271 -15.28 0.91 4.43
N CYS A 272 -14.03 0.69 4.02
CA CYS A 272 -13.26 1.63 3.23
C CYS A 272 -12.54 0.92 2.08
N ILE A 273 -12.66 1.47 0.88
CA ILE A 273 -11.94 1.05 -0.31
C ILE A 273 -11.06 2.20 -0.78
N ILE A 274 -9.76 1.97 -0.94
CA ILE A 274 -8.81 2.90 -1.51
C ILE A 274 -8.43 2.42 -2.91
N MET A 275 -8.79 3.21 -3.93
CA MET A 275 -8.48 2.97 -5.33
C MET A 275 -7.36 3.92 -5.77
N LEU A 276 -6.29 3.36 -6.34
CA LEU A 276 -5.07 4.09 -6.70
C LEU A 276 -4.76 4.03 -8.21
N THR A 277 -5.78 3.80 -9.04
CA THR A 277 -5.62 3.68 -10.50
C THR A 277 -6.90 4.10 -11.16
N ASP A 278 -6.81 4.78 -12.29
CA ASP A 278 -7.95 4.96 -13.18
C ASP A 278 -8.29 3.62 -13.86
N CYS A 279 -9.54 3.43 -14.29
CA CYS A 279 -9.95 2.21 -14.98
C CYS A 279 -9.13 1.99 -16.27
N VAL A 280 -8.80 3.07 -16.97
CA VAL A 280 -8.00 3.08 -18.21
C VAL A 280 -6.86 4.08 -18.06
N GLU A 281 -5.63 3.63 -18.30
CA GLU A 281 -4.43 4.48 -18.30
C GLU A 281 -3.60 4.18 -19.53
N ASN A 282 -3.12 5.20 -20.25
CA ASN A 282 -2.33 5.05 -21.47
C ASN A 282 -2.98 4.06 -22.48
N MET A 283 -4.31 4.18 -22.64
CA MET A 283 -5.15 3.32 -23.49
C MET A 283 -5.16 1.83 -23.09
N ARG A 284 -4.74 1.49 -21.86
CA ARG A 284 -4.76 0.11 -21.35
C ARG A 284 -5.73 0.00 -20.17
N GLN A 285 -6.52 -1.06 -20.18
CA GLN A 285 -7.38 -1.40 -19.04
C GLN A 285 -6.51 -1.76 -17.83
N ARG A 286 -6.75 -1.07 -16.72
CA ARG A 286 -6.06 -1.27 -15.44
C ARG A 286 -6.97 -1.87 -14.37
N CYS A 287 -8.25 -1.51 -14.43
CA CYS A 287 -9.27 -1.92 -13.47
C CYS A 287 -10.64 -1.80 -14.13
N SER A 288 -11.54 -2.75 -13.89
CA SER A 288 -12.94 -2.58 -14.29
C SER A 288 -13.65 -1.53 -13.45
N LYS A 289 -14.65 -0.86 -14.02
CA LYS A 289 -15.62 -0.10 -13.23
C LYS A 289 -16.50 -1.11 -12.48
N TYR A 290 -16.18 -1.35 -11.21
CA TYR A 290 -16.87 -2.33 -10.37
C TYR A 290 -18.02 -1.71 -9.55
N TRP A 291 -18.47 -0.50 -9.88
CA TRP A 291 -19.50 0.22 -9.12
C TRP A 291 -20.57 0.78 -10.07
N PRO A 292 -21.82 1.00 -9.60
CA PRO A 292 -22.90 1.57 -10.43
C PRO A 292 -22.63 3.05 -10.76
N SER A 293 -23.52 3.70 -11.51
CA SER A 293 -23.51 5.17 -11.61
C SER A 293 -24.28 5.80 -10.44
N LEU A 294 -24.11 7.10 -10.21
CA LEU A 294 -24.84 7.81 -9.16
C LEU A 294 -26.36 7.68 -9.35
N GLY A 295 -27.08 7.25 -8.31
CA GLY A 295 -28.52 7.02 -8.36
C GLY A 295 -28.95 5.70 -9.02
N GLU A 296 -28.00 4.85 -9.41
CA GLU A 296 -28.27 3.49 -9.90
C GLU A 296 -27.94 2.44 -8.84
N VAL A 297 -28.75 1.39 -8.80
CA VAL A 297 -28.48 0.18 -8.01
C VAL A 297 -28.06 -0.93 -8.95
N GLN A 298 -26.91 -1.55 -8.68
CA GLN A 298 -26.42 -2.69 -9.43
C GLN A 298 -26.18 -3.88 -8.49
N ARG A 299 -26.56 -5.08 -8.94
CA ARG A 299 -26.30 -6.32 -8.21
C ARG A 299 -25.02 -6.98 -8.74
N PHE A 300 -24.11 -7.30 -7.82
CA PHE A 300 -22.87 -8.05 -8.07
C PHE A 300 -22.91 -9.35 -7.25
N GLY A 301 -23.16 -10.48 -7.92
CA GLY A 301 -23.50 -11.74 -7.25
C GLY A 301 -24.71 -11.56 -6.31
N GLU A 302 -24.49 -11.75 -5.00
CA GLU A 302 -25.52 -11.62 -3.96
C GLU A 302 -25.60 -10.23 -3.31
N VAL A 303 -24.69 -9.32 -3.67
CA VAL A 303 -24.59 -7.98 -3.05
C VAL A 303 -25.22 -6.95 -3.96
N GLU A 304 -26.25 -6.25 -3.48
CA GLU A 304 -26.76 -5.03 -4.11
C GLU A 304 -25.89 -3.85 -3.69
N VAL A 305 -25.48 -3.02 -4.63
CA VAL A 305 -24.66 -1.83 -4.40
C VAL A 305 -25.38 -0.63 -5.00
N ASP A 306 -25.62 0.38 -4.18
CA ASP A 306 -26.26 1.64 -4.53
C ASP A 306 -25.25 2.78 -4.30
N MET A 307 -24.99 3.61 -5.30
CA MET A 307 -24.15 4.80 -5.11
C MET A 307 -25.01 5.96 -4.61
N ILE A 308 -24.75 6.37 -3.36
CA ILE A 308 -25.52 7.39 -2.66
C ILE A 308 -24.94 8.79 -2.90
N SER A 309 -23.61 8.91 -3.02
CA SER A 309 -22.99 10.19 -3.34
C SER A 309 -21.65 10.02 -4.06
N GLU A 310 -21.28 11.04 -4.82
CA GLU A 310 -19.98 11.21 -5.45
C GLU A 310 -19.55 12.68 -5.28
N SER A 311 -18.30 12.90 -4.88
CA SER A 311 -17.71 14.23 -4.72
C SER A 311 -16.26 14.19 -5.18
N GLU A 312 -15.80 15.25 -5.84
CA GLU A 312 -14.46 15.33 -6.42
C GLU A 312 -13.74 16.58 -5.91
N ASP A 313 -12.46 16.42 -5.61
CA ASP A 313 -11.51 17.52 -5.44
C ASP A 313 -10.19 17.19 -6.18
N PRO A 314 -9.20 18.11 -6.21
CA PRO A 314 -7.98 17.89 -6.97
C PRO A 314 -7.14 16.66 -6.59
N ILE A 315 -7.36 16.08 -5.40
CA ILE A 315 -6.61 14.94 -4.86
C ILE A 315 -7.41 13.65 -5.04
N CYS A 316 -8.72 13.70 -4.81
CA CYS A 316 -9.53 12.51 -4.61
C CYS A 316 -10.94 12.66 -5.17
N LEU A 317 -11.43 11.58 -5.78
CA LEU A 317 -12.84 11.32 -6.01
C LEU A 317 -13.36 10.40 -4.90
N HIS A 318 -14.31 10.89 -4.10
CA HIS A 318 -14.89 10.18 -2.97
C HIS A 318 -16.32 9.75 -3.27
N ARG A 319 -16.61 8.46 -3.06
CA ARG A 319 -17.93 7.87 -3.25
C ARG A 319 -18.42 7.20 -1.99
N GLU A 320 -19.71 7.32 -1.73
CA GLU A 320 -20.39 6.57 -0.67
C GLU A 320 -21.37 5.58 -1.30
N PHE A 321 -21.32 4.35 -0.82
CA PHE A 321 -22.20 3.27 -1.26
C PHE A 321 -23.01 2.72 -0.10
N ASP A 322 -24.28 2.45 -0.34
CA ASP A 322 -25.09 1.56 0.48
C ASP A 322 -25.05 0.17 -0.17
N ILE A 323 -24.57 -0.82 0.59
CA ILE A 323 -24.57 -2.22 0.15
C ILE A 323 -25.58 -3.05 0.93
N LYS A 324 -26.25 -3.98 0.26
CA LYS A 324 -27.29 -4.83 0.87
C LYS A 324 -27.13 -6.28 0.44
N LYS A 325 -27.25 -7.18 1.42
CA LYS A 325 -27.33 -8.63 1.21
C LYS A 325 -28.19 -9.26 2.31
N ASN A 326 -29.14 -10.12 1.93
CA ASN A 326 -30.01 -10.86 2.86
C ASN A 326 -30.72 -9.97 3.92
N GLY A 327 -31.10 -8.75 3.54
CA GLY A 327 -31.78 -7.80 4.42
C GLY A 327 -30.86 -6.94 5.29
N GLU A 328 -29.58 -7.30 5.44
CA GLU A 328 -28.58 -6.46 6.12
C GLU A 328 -28.09 -5.35 5.19
N ARG A 329 -27.88 -4.14 5.74
CA ARG A 329 -27.33 -2.98 5.02
C ARG A 329 -26.03 -2.50 5.67
N ARG A 330 -25.06 -2.08 4.86
CA ARG A 330 -23.79 -1.50 5.31
C ARG A 330 -23.41 -0.32 4.42
N GLN A 331 -22.65 0.62 4.98
CA GLN A 331 -22.10 1.75 4.24
C GLN A 331 -20.62 1.51 3.91
N ILE A 332 -20.22 1.87 2.70
CA ILE A 332 -18.86 1.76 2.20
C ILE A 332 -18.42 3.11 1.62
N SER A 333 -17.32 3.62 2.12
CA SER A 333 -16.65 4.78 1.54
C SER A 333 -15.55 4.32 0.58
N GLN A 334 -15.55 4.79 -0.66
CA GLN A 334 -14.46 4.59 -1.61
C GLN A 334 -13.72 5.91 -1.85
N TYR A 335 -12.42 5.89 -1.61
CA TYR A 335 -11.51 6.99 -1.88
C TYR A 335 -10.66 6.64 -3.10
N HIS A 336 -10.87 7.35 -4.20
CA HIS A 336 -10.11 7.18 -5.43
C HIS A 336 -9.08 8.30 -5.55
N PHE A 337 -7.80 7.98 -5.35
CA PHE A 337 -6.71 8.92 -5.52
C PHE A 337 -6.48 9.22 -6.99
N LEU A 338 -6.53 10.50 -7.35
CA LEU A 338 -6.41 10.96 -8.73
C LEU A 338 -4.95 11.26 -9.09
N ASN A 339 -4.67 11.34 -10.40
CA ASN A 339 -3.40 11.85 -10.92
C ASN A 339 -2.14 11.03 -10.57
N TRP A 340 -2.26 9.71 -10.42
CA TRP A 340 -1.11 8.80 -10.31
C TRP A 340 -0.97 7.97 -11.59
N TYR A 341 -0.34 8.50 -12.63
CA TYR A 341 -0.52 8.02 -14.01
C TYR A 341 0.48 7.00 -14.57
N ASP A 342 1.50 6.59 -13.82
CA ASP A 342 2.52 5.69 -14.38
C ASP A 342 3.15 4.79 -13.30
N ALA A 343 4.30 4.20 -13.65
CA ALA A 343 5.11 3.37 -12.75
C ALA A 343 5.99 4.21 -11.81
N LYS A 344 5.93 5.55 -11.86
CA LYS A 344 6.64 6.44 -10.95
C LYS A 344 5.81 6.69 -9.68
N GLY A 345 6.35 7.51 -8.79
CA GLY A 345 5.61 8.11 -7.69
C GLY A 345 4.43 8.99 -8.14
N PRO A 346 3.58 9.43 -7.21
CA PRO A 346 2.62 10.50 -7.49
C PRO A 346 3.40 11.78 -7.86
N GLU A 347 2.83 12.62 -8.72
CA GLU A 347 3.48 13.89 -9.13
C GLU A 347 3.77 14.83 -7.95
N ASN A 348 3.01 14.67 -6.86
CA ASN A 348 3.16 15.47 -5.65
C ASN A 348 2.98 14.59 -4.40
N ALA A 349 4.08 14.34 -3.68
CA ALA A 349 4.06 13.59 -2.42
C ALA A 349 3.16 14.24 -1.36
N ALA A 350 2.97 15.57 -1.39
CA ALA A 350 2.08 16.29 -0.47
C ALA A 350 0.62 15.83 -0.62
N TYR A 351 0.17 15.57 -1.86
CA TYR A 351 -1.20 15.12 -2.10
C TYR A 351 -1.44 13.71 -1.56
N LEU A 352 -0.44 12.82 -1.66
CA LEU A 352 -0.52 11.49 -1.06
C LEU A 352 -0.59 11.58 0.47
N LEU A 353 0.20 12.48 1.05
CA LEU A 353 0.19 12.79 2.48
C LEU A 353 -1.16 13.34 2.97
N ASP A 354 -1.75 14.29 2.24
CA ASP A 354 -3.08 14.85 2.53
C ASP A 354 -4.18 13.79 2.41
N PHE A 355 -4.07 12.93 1.39
CA PHE A 355 -4.99 11.85 1.15
C PHE A 355 -5.00 10.82 2.29
N ILE A 356 -3.82 10.38 2.74
CA ILE A 356 -3.69 9.44 3.87
C ILE A 356 -4.30 10.04 5.13
N GLU A 357 -3.97 11.29 5.47
CA GLU A 357 -4.49 11.93 6.69
C GLU A 357 -6.01 12.06 6.67
N ARG A 358 -6.59 12.44 5.54
CA ARG A 358 -8.04 12.52 5.36
C ARG A 358 -8.74 11.21 5.72
N ILE A 359 -8.20 10.08 5.28
CA ILE A 359 -8.78 8.76 5.52
C ILE A 359 -8.51 8.33 6.96
N TRP A 360 -7.34 8.65 7.52
CA TRP A 360 -6.99 8.35 8.90
C TRP A 360 -7.95 9.02 9.89
N HIS A 361 -8.37 10.27 9.63
CA HIS A 361 -9.36 10.99 10.45
C HIS A 361 -10.72 10.30 10.52
N LYS A 362 -11.04 9.37 9.60
CA LYS A 362 -12.28 8.57 9.64
C LYS A 362 -12.21 7.41 10.64
N GLN A 363 -11.01 7.02 11.08
CA GLN A 363 -10.78 5.99 12.11
C GLN A 363 -11.51 4.66 11.83
N PHE A 364 -11.44 4.16 10.60
CA PHE A 364 -12.02 2.88 10.23
C PHE A 364 -11.45 1.75 11.12
N ARG A 365 -12.34 0.94 11.70
CA ARG A 365 -11.99 -0.18 12.60
C ARG A 365 -12.02 -1.55 11.92
N LYS A 366 -12.35 -1.56 10.63
CA LYS A 366 -12.43 -2.75 9.79
C LYS A 366 -11.31 -2.70 8.76
N PRO A 367 -10.93 -3.86 8.17
CA PRO A 367 -9.88 -3.87 7.15
C PRO A 367 -10.18 -2.87 6.03
N ILE A 368 -9.15 -2.11 5.65
CA ILE A 368 -9.21 -1.17 4.53
C ILE A 368 -8.75 -1.92 3.29
N VAL A 369 -9.61 -2.01 2.28
CA VAL A 369 -9.20 -2.58 0.99
C VAL A 369 -8.39 -1.52 0.23
N VAL A 370 -7.22 -1.88 -0.25
CA VAL A 370 -6.37 -1.01 -1.06
C VAL A 370 -6.04 -1.72 -2.36
N HIS A 371 -6.31 -1.08 -3.50
CA HIS A 371 -5.98 -1.64 -4.80
C HIS A 371 -5.48 -0.59 -5.79
N CYS A 372 -4.67 -1.06 -6.72
CA CYS A 372 -4.37 -0.35 -7.96
C CYS A 372 -4.76 -1.27 -9.13
N SER A 373 -3.88 -1.46 -10.11
CA SER A 373 -4.10 -2.49 -11.14
C SER A 373 -3.67 -3.87 -10.65
N ALA A 374 -2.39 -4.05 -10.29
CA ALA A 374 -1.85 -5.32 -9.82
C ALA A 374 -1.98 -5.54 -8.29
N GLY A 375 -2.24 -4.47 -7.54
CA GLY A 375 -2.31 -4.52 -6.08
C GLY A 375 -0.96 -4.65 -5.39
N VAL A 376 0.11 -4.11 -5.98
CA VAL A 376 1.49 -4.21 -5.43
C VAL A 376 2.26 -2.90 -5.43
N GLY A 377 2.39 -2.20 -6.57
CA GLY A 377 3.20 -0.98 -6.68
C GLY A 377 2.64 0.20 -5.88
N ARG A 378 1.68 0.94 -6.44
CA ARG A 378 1.01 2.07 -5.77
C ARG A 378 0.36 1.68 -4.43
N THR A 379 -0.26 0.49 -4.40
CA THR A 379 -0.81 -0.12 -3.18
C THR A 379 0.26 -0.27 -2.09
N GLY A 380 1.44 -0.76 -2.45
CA GLY A 380 2.57 -0.89 -1.53
C GLY A 380 3.10 0.45 -1.05
N VAL A 381 3.19 1.46 -1.93
CA VAL A 381 3.61 2.81 -1.53
C VAL A 381 2.64 3.40 -0.50
N LEU A 382 1.33 3.34 -0.75
CA LEU A 382 0.35 3.87 0.18
C LEU A 382 0.39 3.15 1.54
N ILE A 383 0.41 1.81 1.55
CA ILE A 383 0.43 1.05 2.80
C ILE A 383 1.76 1.25 3.54
N ALA A 384 2.90 1.25 2.84
CA ALA A 384 4.20 1.50 3.45
C ALA A 384 4.25 2.89 4.08
N LEU A 385 3.82 3.93 3.35
CA LEU A 385 3.79 5.29 3.87
C LEU A 385 2.86 5.42 5.07
N TRP A 386 1.69 4.77 5.04
CA TRP A 386 0.77 4.72 6.18
C TRP A 386 1.46 4.17 7.44
N ILE A 387 2.10 3.00 7.33
CA ILE A 387 2.82 2.35 8.44
C ILE A 387 3.98 3.22 8.93
N LEU A 388 4.74 3.82 8.01
CA LEU A 388 5.85 4.70 8.34
C LEU A 388 5.41 5.93 9.13
N LEU A 389 4.30 6.57 8.74
CA LEU A 389 3.74 7.72 9.44
C LEU A 389 3.20 7.34 10.83
N GLU A 390 2.51 6.19 10.94
CA GLU A 390 2.04 5.65 12.24
C GLU A 390 3.21 5.40 13.19
N ARG A 391 4.26 4.74 12.70
CA ARG A 391 5.46 4.46 13.47
C ARG A 391 6.21 5.72 13.86
N ALA A 392 6.35 6.67 12.93
CA ALA A 392 7.06 7.92 13.15
C ALA A 392 6.40 8.78 14.24
N ARG A 393 5.06 8.84 14.26
CA ARG A 393 4.28 9.55 15.30
C ARG A 393 4.47 8.95 16.70
N GLN A 394 4.65 7.64 16.79
CA GLN A 394 4.65 6.94 18.08
C GLN A 394 6.06 6.64 18.63
N GLU A 395 6.98 6.24 17.76
CA GLU A 395 8.34 5.82 18.14
C GLU A 395 9.40 6.85 17.78
N ARG A 396 9.05 7.94 17.08
CA ARG A 396 10.03 8.90 16.55
C ARG A 396 11.08 8.24 15.64
N LYS A 397 10.69 7.17 14.94
CA LYS A 397 11.57 6.34 14.10
C LYS A 397 10.94 6.04 12.74
N VAL A 398 11.80 5.89 11.74
CA VAL A 398 11.44 5.57 10.36
C VAL A 398 12.39 4.48 9.87
N ASP A 399 11.85 3.44 9.23
CA ASP A 399 12.65 2.39 8.60
C ASP A 399 11.96 1.96 7.30
N ILE A 400 12.35 2.60 6.19
CA ILE A 400 11.67 2.45 4.89
C ILE A 400 11.97 1.07 4.31
N PHE A 401 13.23 0.63 4.34
CA PHE A 401 13.64 -0.69 3.88
C PHE A 401 12.93 -1.82 4.62
N ALA A 402 12.98 -1.85 5.95
CA ALA A 402 12.36 -2.94 6.71
C ALA A 402 10.84 -2.95 6.56
N THR A 403 10.21 -1.77 6.42
CA THR A 403 8.77 -1.68 6.15
C THR A 403 8.42 -2.33 4.82
N VAL A 404 9.12 -1.97 3.73
CA VAL A 404 8.86 -2.57 2.41
C VAL A 404 9.20 -4.06 2.39
N ASP A 405 10.29 -4.47 3.03
CA ASP A 405 10.67 -5.88 3.18
C ASP A 405 9.56 -6.70 3.85
N THR A 406 9.00 -6.16 4.94
CA THR A 406 7.89 -6.76 5.70
C THR A 406 6.63 -6.87 4.87
N LEU A 407 6.30 -5.85 4.06
CA LEU A 407 5.17 -5.93 3.13
C LEU A 407 5.40 -7.01 2.07
N ARG A 408 6.61 -7.11 1.50
CA ARG A 408 6.96 -8.14 0.49
C ARG A 408 6.86 -9.57 1.02
N ARG A 409 7.01 -9.79 2.33
CA ARG A 409 6.77 -11.11 2.97
C ARG A 409 5.29 -11.49 3.00
N GLN A 410 4.39 -10.50 3.04
CA GLN A 410 2.94 -10.73 3.09
C GLN A 410 2.32 -10.72 1.69
N ARG A 411 2.86 -9.94 0.75
CA ARG A 411 2.48 -9.96 -0.66
C ARG A 411 3.69 -9.58 -1.51
N SER A 412 4.11 -10.45 -2.41
CA SER A 412 5.29 -10.22 -3.24
C SER A 412 5.24 -8.88 -4.02
N ARG A 413 6.40 -8.30 -4.30
CA ARG A 413 6.57 -7.06 -5.10
C ARG A 413 5.86 -5.80 -4.60
N MET A 414 5.42 -5.76 -3.34
CA MET A 414 4.95 -4.51 -2.72
C MET A 414 6.02 -3.43 -2.85
N VAL A 415 5.61 -2.24 -3.35
CA VAL A 415 6.50 -1.20 -3.90
C VAL A 415 7.33 -1.76 -5.05
N GLN A 416 6.89 -1.49 -6.29
CA GLN A 416 7.30 -2.30 -7.44
C GLN A 416 8.51 -1.73 -8.19
N THR A 417 8.75 -0.43 -8.11
CA THR A 417 9.83 0.25 -8.84
C THR A 417 10.71 1.08 -7.91
N PRO A 418 11.97 1.37 -8.29
CA PRO A 418 12.81 2.29 -7.53
C PRO A 418 12.17 3.68 -7.37
N GLU A 419 11.50 4.21 -8.39
CA GLU A 419 10.87 5.54 -8.31
C GLU A 419 9.75 5.58 -7.26
N GLN A 420 9.00 4.47 -7.13
CA GLN A 420 8.00 4.31 -6.07
C GLN A 420 8.66 4.20 -4.69
N TYR A 421 9.84 3.60 -4.60
CA TYR A 421 10.61 3.50 -3.37
C TYR A 421 11.15 4.87 -2.93
N LEU A 422 11.72 5.65 -3.86
CA LEU A 422 12.19 7.02 -3.64
C LEU A 422 11.06 7.95 -3.18
N THR A 423 9.83 7.72 -3.65
CA THR A 423 8.63 8.44 -3.18
C THR A 423 8.44 8.32 -1.67
N LEU A 424 8.76 7.17 -1.06
CA LEU A 424 8.64 7.00 0.39
C LEU A 424 9.61 7.90 1.14
N TYR A 425 10.85 8.00 0.66
CA TYR A 425 11.85 8.92 1.21
C TYR A 425 11.42 10.38 1.06
N GLU A 426 10.90 10.76 -0.11
CA GLU A 426 10.37 12.10 -0.36
C GLU A 426 9.18 12.44 0.56
N ALA A 427 8.19 11.55 0.64
CA ALA A 427 6.99 11.76 1.43
C ALA A 427 7.30 11.82 2.94
N VAL A 428 8.19 10.97 3.45
CA VAL A 428 8.63 11.05 4.85
C VAL A 428 9.39 12.36 5.11
N SER A 429 10.29 12.75 4.20
CA SER A 429 11.03 14.03 4.31
C SER A 429 10.07 15.21 4.39
N LEU A 430 9.06 15.22 3.52
CA LEU A 430 8.05 16.26 3.48
C LEU A 430 7.20 16.28 4.75
N ALA A 431 6.75 15.11 5.22
CA ALA A 431 5.98 15.00 6.46
C ALA A 431 6.77 15.50 7.69
N ILE A 432 8.09 15.31 7.72
CA ILE A 432 8.96 15.88 8.76
C ILE A 432 9.08 17.40 8.61
N ALA A 433 9.38 17.87 7.40
CA ALA A 433 9.60 19.29 7.12
C ALA A 433 8.34 20.14 7.38
N GLU A 434 7.16 19.58 7.12
CA GLU A 434 5.85 20.21 7.35
C GLU A 434 5.25 19.88 8.72
N ASP A 435 6.00 19.19 9.58
CA ASP A 435 5.61 18.93 10.98
C ASP A 435 4.33 18.08 11.13
N ARG A 436 4.03 17.23 10.14
CA ARG A 436 2.83 16.39 10.06
C ARG A 436 2.89 15.14 10.95
N ILE A 437 4.03 14.92 11.61
CA ILE A 437 4.34 13.73 12.43
C ILE A 437 4.27 14.06 13.95
N ARG A 438 3.79 15.26 14.32
CA ARG A 438 3.61 15.63 15.74
C ARG A 438 2.43 14.92 16.41
#